data_AF-A0A1Z3N549-F1
#
_entry.id   AF-A0A1Z3N549-F1
#
_cell.length_a   1.000
_cell.length_b   1.000
_cell.length_c   1.000
_cell.angle_alpha   90.00
_cell.angle_beta   90.00
_cell.angle_gamma   90.00
#
_symmetry.space_group_name_H-M   'P 1'
#
loop_
_entity.id
_entity.type
_entity.pdbx_description
1 polymer ?
#
loop_
_entity_poly.entity_id
_entity_poly.type
_entity_poly.pdbx_seq_one_letter_code
_entity_poly.pdbx_strand_id
1 'polypeptide(L)'
;MKAQTIIKNKKGQGLVEYLIIVAIVAVGSISVIKVVGANIDVQFANVAQALGGTDSRKKEAHKVTDTMYKKRDFSDFFEGSVNSKSDSK
;
A
#
# COMPACT_ATOMS: atom_id res chain seq x y z
N MET A 1 30.42 -24.44 41.35
CA MET A 1 29.36 -23.80 40.55
C MET A 1 29.97 -23.35 39.23
N LYS A 2 29.64 -24.00 38.10
CA LYS A 2 30.21 -23.64 36.78
C LYS A 2 29.31 -22.59 36.15
N ALA A 3 29.84 -21.38 35.95
CA ALA A 3 29.17 -20.33 35.21
C ALA A 3 29.03 -20.79 33.74
N GLN A 4 27.79 -20.88 33.26
CA GLN A 4 27.51 -21.17 31.86
C GLN A 4 27.87 -19.94 31.04
N THR A 5 29.00 -20.02 30.33
CA THR A 5 29.44 -18.98 29.40
C THR A 5 28.43 -18.89 28.27
N ILE A 6 27.66 -17.79 28.21
CA ILE A 6 26.79 -17.47 27.08
C ILE A 6 27.70 -17.36 25.84
N ILE A 7 27.67 -18.36 24.97
CA ILE A 7 28.44 -18.36 23.72
C ILE A 7 27.86 -17.25 22.83
N LYS A 8 28.52 -16.09 22.80
CA LYS A 8 28.19 -14.99 21.87
C LYS A 8 28.77 -15.33 20.49
N ASN A 9 28.00 -16.04 19.67
CA ASN A 9 28.36 -16.27 18.27
C ASN A 9 28.20 -14.97 17.47
N LYS A 10 29.31 -14.38 17.04
CA LYS A 10 29.33 -13.15 16.23
C LYS A 10 29.45 -13.40 14.72
N LYS A 11 29.63 -14.65 14.29
CA LYS A 11 29.71 -14.96 12.86
C LYS A 11 28.33 -14.77 12.22
N GLY A 12 28.25 -13.89 11.23
CA GLY A 12 27.00 -13.57 10.52
C GLY A 12 26.15 -12.47 11.17
N GLN A 13 26.56 -11.90 12.30
CA GLN A 13 25.80 -10.84 13.00
C GLN A 13 25.50 -9.64 12.08
N GLY A 14 26.49 -9.17 11.33
CA GLY A 14 26.30 -8.03 10.41
C GLY A 14 25.43 -8.33 9.20
N LEU A 15 25.40 -9.58 8.72
CA LEU A 15 24.56 -9.98 7.59
C LEU A 15 23.09 -10.06 8.01
N VAL A 16 22.82 -10.62 9.19
CA VAL A 16 21.47 -10.70 9.76
C VAL A 16 20.93 -9.30 10.10
N GLU A 17 21.77 -8.43 10.67
CA GLU A 17 21.38 -7.05 10.98
C GLU A 17 21.01 -6.26 9.71
N TYR A 18 21.83 -6.38 8.66
CA TYR A 18 21.51 -5.77 7.36
C TYR A 18 20.20 -6.29 6.79
N LEU A 19 19.96 -7.61 6.84
CA LEU A 19 18.69 -8.21 6.39
C LEU A 19 17.48 -7.66 7.15
N ILE A 20 17.59 -7.49 8.47
CA ILE A 20 16.50 -6.95 9.29
C ILE A 20 16.23 -5.48 8.93
N ILE A 21 17.28 -4.66 8.80
CA ILE A 21 17.14 -3.25 8.41
C ILE A 21 16.49 -3.14 7.02
N VAL A 22 16.97 -3.92 6.05
CA VAL A 22 16.40 -3.95 4.69
C VAL A 22 14.94 -4.37 4.71
N ALA A 23 14.58 -5.39 5.49
CA ALA A 23 13.19 -5.85 5.60
C ALA A 23 12.25 -4.74 6.13
N ILE A 24 12.68 -4.02 7.16
CA ILE A 24 11.88 -2.92 7.76
C ILE A 24 11.73 -1.76 6.76
N VAL A 25 12.83 -1.36 6.11
CA VAL A 25 12.81 -0.29 5.10
C VAL A 25 11.90 -0.68 3.93
N ALA A 26 12.00 -1.91 3.42
CA ALA A 26 11.19 -2.38 2.31
C ALA A 26 9.68 -2.31 2.62
N VAL A 27 9.25 -2.78 3.79
CA VAL A 27 7.83 -2.73 4.20
C VAL A 27 7.36 -1.28 4.37
N GLY A 28 8.20 -0.41 4.95
CA GLY A 28 7.89 1.02 5.07
C GLY A 28 7.76 1.71 3.71
N SER A 29 8.70 1.47 2.79
CA SER A 29 8.70 2.05 1.45
C SER A 29 7.47 1.64 0.64
N ILE A 30 7.05 0.37 0.71
CA ILE A 30 5.81 -0.09 0.04
C ILE A 30 4.59 0.72 0.50
N SER A 31 4.53 1.07 1.78
CA SER A 31 3.39 1.82 2.34
C SER A 31 3.39 3.28 1.85
N VAL A 32 4.55 3.92 1.83
CA VAL A 32 4.69 5.31 1.33
C VAL A 32 4.38 5.39 -0.17
N ILE A 33 4.93 4.47 -0.97
CA ILE A 33 4.76 4.46 -2.43
C ILE A 33 3.29 4.30 -2.82
N LYS A 34 2.48 3.54 -2.08
CA LYS A 34 1.04 3.42 -2.35
C LYS A 34 0.30 4.74 -2.22
N VAL A 35 0.58 5.49 -1.16
CA VAL A 35 -0.08 6.79 -0.90
C VAL A 35 0.39 7.84 -1.89
N VAL A 36 1.70 7.91 -2.13
CA VAL A 36 2.29 8.89 -3.04
C VAL A 36 1.90 8.57 -4.49
N GLY A 37 1.89 7.29 -4.87
CA GLY A 37 1.50 6.82 -6.20
C GLY A 37 0.08 7.24 -6.58
N ALA A 38 -0.88 7.07 -5.67
CA ALA A 38 -2.24 7.55 -5.89
C ALA A 38 -2.32 9.05 -6.16
N ASN A 39 -1.51 9.86 -5.46
CA ASN A 39 -1.44 11.30 -5.70
C ASN A 39 -0.77 11.65 -7.03
N ILE A 40 0.28 10.91 -7.41
CA ILE A 40 0.98 11.07 -8.69
C ILE A 40 0.05 10.74 -9.86
N ASP A 41 -0.72 9.65 -9.78
CA ASP A 41 -1.67 9.25 -10.82
C ASP A 41 -2.72 10.33 -11.07
N VAL A 42 -3.26 10.95 -10.01
CA VAL A 42 -4.20 12.07 -10.10
C VAL A 42 -3.55 13.28 -10.76
N GLN A 43 -2.30 13.59 -10.41
CA GLN A 43 -1.59 14.71 -11.03
C GLN A 43 -1.33 14.47 -12.52
N PHE A 44 -0.90 13.27 -12.92
CA PHE A 44 -0.74 12.92 -14.32
C PHE A 44 -2.06 12.98 -15.09
N ALA A 45 -3.16 12.52 -14.50
CA ALA A 45 -4.48 12.63 -15.10
C ALA A 45 -4.92 14.09 -15.30
N ASN A 46 -4.56 14.98 -14.37
CA ASN A 46 -4.84 16.42 -14.50
C ASN A 46 -3.99 17.07 -15.60
N VAL A 47 -2.70 16.70 -15.70
CA VAL A 47 -1.82 17.18 -16.79
C VAL A 47 -2.33 16.69 -18.15
N ALA A 48 -2.73 15.42 -18.25
CA ALA A 48 -3.30 14.85 -19.48
C ALA A 48 -4.61 15.55 -19.88
N GLN A 49 -5.50 15.85 -18.92
CA GLN A 49 -6.75 16.60 -19.19
C GLN A 49 -6.47 18.04 -19.64
N ALA A 50 -5.51 18.72 -19.01
CA ALA A 50 -5.11 20.07 -19.38
C ALA A 50 -4.49 20.12 -20.79
N LEU A 51 -3.67 19.13 -21.13
CA LEU A 51 -3.08 19.00 -22.47
C LEU A 51 -4.12 18.60 -23.52
N GLY A 52 -5.11 17.79 -23.16
CA GLY A 52 -6.20 17.34 -24.03
C GLY A 52 -7.30 18.37 -24.30
N GLY A 53 -7.21 19.57 -23.72
CA GLY A 53 -8.13 20.68 -24.00
C GLY A 53 -9.54 20.56 -23.41
N THR A 54 -9.79 19.59 -22.52
CA THR A 54 -11.07 19.47 -21.80
C THR A 54 -11.07 20.36 -20.55
N ASP A 55 -12.06 21.25 -20.47
CA ASP A 55 -12.12 22.36 -19.51
C ASP A 55 -12.18 21.93 -18.02
N SER A 56 -11.07 22.19 -17.33
CA SER A 56 -10.92 22.91 -16.05
C SER A 56 -11.87 22.66 -14.87
N ARG A 57 -12.45 21.47 -14.69
CA ARG A 57 -12.85 21.07 -13.33
C ARG A 57 -11.66 20.42 -12.64
N LYS A 58 -10.88 21.23 -11.89
CA LYS A 58 -9.85 20.74 -10.95
C LYS A 58 -10.46 19.58 -10.17
N LYS A 59 -10.04 18.35 -10.48
CA LYS A 59 -10.39 17.21 -9.65
C LYS A 59 -9.62 17.41 -8.35
N GLU A 60 -10.34 17.85 -7.32
CA GLU A 60 -9.87 17.89 -5.93
C GLU A 60 -9.15 16.57 -5.64
N ALA A 61 -7.94 16.67 -5.09
CA ALA A 61 -7.20 15.49 -4.64
C ALA A 61 -8.13 14.67 -3.76
N HIS A 62 -8.29 13.38 -4.08
CA HIS A 62 -9.17 12.52 -3.31
C HIS A 62 -8.73 12.56 -1.85
N LYS A 63 -9.51 13.22 -0.98
CA LYS A 63 -9.40 13.02 0.46
C LYS A 63 -9.49 11.52 0.67
N VAL A 64 -8.47 10.94 1.30
CA VAL A 64 -8.37 9.49 1.50
C VAL A 64 -9.69 9.01 2.09
N THR A 65 -10.53 8.43 1.24
CA THR A 65 -11.84 7.91 1.60
C THR A 65 -11.61 6.46 2.00
N ASP A 66 -12.39 5.93 2.92
CA ASP A 66 -12.22 4.60 3.51
C ASP A 66 -12.02 3.48 2.46
N THR A 67 -12.56 3.67 1.25
CA THR A 67 -12.37 2.80 0.07
C THR A 67 -10.92 2.63 -0.41
N MET A 68 -10.00 3.53 -0.05
CA MET A 68 -8.57 3.43 -0.40
C MET A 68 -7.76 2.60 0.60
N TYR A 69 -8.20 2.48 1.86
CA TYR A 69 -7.61 1.58 2.84
C TYR A 69 -8.32 0.24 2.93
N LYS A 70 -9.62 0.20 2.60
CA LYS A 70 -10.41 -1.03 2.55
C LYS A 70 -9.98 -1.83 1.33
N LYS A 71 -9.02 -2.73 1.56
CA LYS A 71 -8.52 -3.68 0.56
C LYS A 71 -9.70 -4.46 0.02
N ARG A 72 -9.94 -4.39 -1.30
CA ARG A 72 -10.90 -5.27 -1.97
C ARG A 72 -10.53 -6.71 -1.64
N ASP A 73 -11.37 -7.40 -0.89
CA ASP A 73 -11.13 -8.76 -0.47
C ASP A 73 -12.19 -9.71 -1.06
N PHE A 74 -12.07 -11.00 -0.76
CA PHE A 74 -13.01 -11.99 -1.27
C PHE A 74 -14.44 -11.80 -0.73
N SER A 75 -14.62 -11.09 0.38
CA SER A 75 -15.95 -10.78 0.89
C SER A 75 -16.67 -9.81 -0.05
N ASP A 76 -15.98 -8.83 -0.64
CA ASP A 76 -16.57 -7.92 -1.63
C ASP A 76 -17.01 -8.66 -2.92
N PHE A 77 -16.28 -9.71 -3.31
CA PHE A 77 -16.65 -10.54 -4.45
C PHE A 77 -17.89 -11.41 -4.15
N PHE A 78 -17.95 -11.96 -2.93
CA PHE A 78 -19.07 -12.75 -2.46
C PHE A 78 -20.33 -11.88 -2.33
N GLU A 79 -20.21 -10.70 -1.72
CA GLU A 79 -21.28 -9.69 -1.57
C GLU A 79 -21.90 -9.33 -2.93
N GLY A 80 -21.08 -9.01 -3.94
CA GLY A 80 -21.56 -8.71 -5.29
C GLY A 80 -22.28 -9.90 -5.96
N SER A 81 -21.88 -11.12 -5.64
CA SER A 81 -22.48 -12.34 -6.20
C SER A 81 -23.81 -12.69 -5.51
N VAL A 82 -23.92 -12.52 -4.18
CA VAL A 82 -25.16 -12.79 -3.44
C VAL A 82 -26.20 -11.69 -3.66
N ASN A 83 -25.78 -10.43 -3.74
CA ASN A 83 -26.71 -9.30 -3.84
C ASN A 83 -27.20 -9.06 -5.28
N SER A 84 -26.46 -9.50 -6.31
CA SER A 84 -26.94 -9.46 -7.71
C SER A 84 -28.19 -10.30 -7.96
N LYS A 85 -28.52 -11.25 -7.06
CA LYS A 85 -29.72 -12.07 -7.13
C LYS A 85 -30.95 -11.41 -6.50
N SER A 86 -30.77 -10.32 -5.75
CA SER A 86 -31.87 -9.59 -5.10
C SER A 86 -32.45 -8.44 -5.95
N ASP A 87 -31.69 -7.94 -6.94
CA ASP A 87 -32.09 -6.82 -7.81
C ASP A 87 -32.89 -7.24 -9.07
N SER A 88 -33.29 -8.51 -9.15
CA SER A 88 -34.11 -9.06 -10.25
C SER A 88 -35.54 -9.37 -9.80
N LYS A 89 -36.19 -8.42 -9.13
CA LYS A 89 -37.62 -8.49 -8.83
C LYS A 89 -38.33 -7.17 -9.01
#